data_AF-A0A1C5MZP1-F1
#
_entry.id   AF-A0A1C5MZP1-F1
#
_cell.length_a   1.000
_cell.length_b   1.000
_cell.length_c   1.000
_cell.angle_alpha   90.00
_cell.angle_beta   90.00
_cell.angle_gamma   90.00
#
_symmetry.space_group_name_H-M   'P 1'
#
loop_
_entity.id
_entity.type
_entity.pdbx_description
1 polymer ?
#
loop_
_entity_poly.entity_id
_entity_poly.type
_entity_poly.pdbx_seq_one_letter_code
_entity_poly.pdbx_strand_id
1 'polypeptide(L)'
;MDRCDFSSIMTILRSYVRENNQLNQSEFLYEVFDDFLSSPEGADFSFDNGLVCRWMSGQAKVSPKLINYYSAKSSQLKLSDTLEHMILPMMFDPDKALSDVYLLWNGTYLYQA
;
A
#
# COMPACT_ATOMS: atom_id res chain seq x y z
N MET A 1 3.61 6.19 19.44
CA MET A 1 2.85 7.29 18.81
C MET A 1 3.05 7.07 17.33
N ASP A 2 2.25 6.15 16.81
CA ASP A 2 2.66 5.35 15.67
C ASP A 2 2.44 6.12 14.39
N ARG A 3 3.56 6.21 13.67
CA ARG A 3 3.74 6.90 12.40
C ARG A 3 2.64 6.45 11.44
N CYS A 4 2.21 7.32 10.54
CA CYS A 4 1.55 6.88 9.32
C CYS A 4 2.40 5.75 8.70
N ASP A 5 1.94 4.51 8.87
CA ASP A 5 2.70 3.31 8.55
C ASP A 5 2.03 2.52 7.44
N PHE A 6 2.82 1.66 6.80
CA PHE A 6 2.38 0.85 5.68
C PHE A 6 1.08 0.10 5.99
N SER A 7 0.99 -0.48 7.19
CA SER A 7 -0.16 -1.27 7.64
C SER A 7 -1.44 -0.44 7.57
N SER A 8 -1.39 0.77 8.11
CA SER A 8 -2.55 1.66 8.22
C SER A 8 -2.99 2.18 6.85
N ILE A 9 -2.05 2.65 6.01
CA ILE A 9 -2.35 3.15 4.67
C ILE A 9 -2.96 2.05 3.81
N MET A 10 -2.32 0.87 3.74
CA MET A 10 -2.80 -0.22 2.89
C MET A 10 -4.14 -0.78 3.37
N THR A 11 -4.40 -0.74 4.68
CA THR A 11 -5.71 -1.13 5.23
C THR A 11 -6.81 -0.16 4.80
N ILE A 12 -6.56 1.16 4.85
CA ILE A 12 -7.51 2.16 4.36
C ILE A 12 -7.78 1.91 2.88
N LEU A 13 -6.74 1.89 2.04
CA LEU A 13 -6.90 1.73 0.60
C LEU A 13 -7.67 0.46 0.25
N ARG A 14 -7.34 -0.67 0.90
CA ARG A 14 -8.03 -1.95 0.66
C ARG A 14 -9.49 -1.92 1.12
N SER A 15 -9.83 -1.24 2.22
CA SER A 15 -11.22 -1.17 2.70
C SER A 15 -12.17 -0.44 1.75
N TYR A 16 -11.62 0.38 0.85
CA TYR A 16 -12.39 1.11 -0.16
C TYR A 16 -12.54 0.37 -1.48
N VAL A 17 -11.85 -0.77 -1.68
CA VAL A 17 -12.01 -1.61 -2.88
C VAL A 17 -13.43 -2.18 -2.93
N ARG A 18 -14.11 -2.05 -4.08
CA ARG A 18 -15.49 -2.50 -4.27
C ARG A 18 -15.65 -3.99 -3.98
N GLU A 19 -16.82 -4.38 -3.48
CA GLU A 19 -17.12 -5.79 -3.14
C GLU A 19 -17.03 -6.74 -4.35
N ASN A 20 -17.33 -6.26 -5.56
CA ASN A 20 -17.17 -7.04 -6.79
C ASN A 20 -15.70 -7.22 -7.22
N ASN A 21 -14.78 -6.47 -6.61
CA ASN A 21 -13.34 -6.52 -6.81
C ASN A 21 -12.64 -7.04 -5.53
N GLN A 22 -13.28 -7.94 -4.77
CA GLN A 22 -12.73 -8.47 -3.51
C GLN A 22 -11.39 -9.18 -3.72
N LEU A 23 -10.31 -8.40 -3.62
CA LEU A 23 -8.96 -8.91 -3.54
C LEU A 23 -8.64 -9.29 -2.10
N ASN A 24 -8.10 -10.48 -1.89
CA ASN A 24 -7.47 -10.81 -0.61
C ASN A 24 -6.24 -9.92 -0.38
N GLN A 25 -5.66 -9.96 0.83
CA GLN A 25 -4.56 -9.04 1.16
C GLN A 25 -3.35 -9.19 0.23
N SER A 26 -3.01 -10.40 -0.17
CA SER A 26 -1.88 -10.66 -1.06
C SER A 26 -2.19 -10.22 -2.49
N GLU A 27 -3.35 -10.59 -3.02
CA GLU A 27 -3.82 -10.15 -4.35
C GLU A 27 -3.81 -8.61 -4.46
N PHE A 28 -4.28 -7.92 -3.43
CA PHE A 28 -4.22 -6.46 -3.39
C PHE A 28 -2.77 -5.94 -3.46
N LEU A 29 -1.84 -6.54 -2.72
CA LEU A 29 -0.43 -6.14 -2.78
C LEU A 29 0.25 -6.53 -4.10
N TYR A 30 -0.20 -7.58 -4.78
CA TYR A 30 0.23 -7.92 -6.14
C TYR A 30 -0.11 -6.77 -7.11
N GLU A 31 -1.33 -6.25 -7.06
CA GLU A 31 -1.73 -5.10 -7.89
C GLU A 31 -0.96 -3.82 -7.53
N VAL A 32 -0.81 -3.52 -6.22
CA VAL A 32 -0.11 -2.30 -5.77
C VAL A 32 1.37 -2.31 -6.14
N PHE A 33 2.02 -3.48 -6.12
CA PHE A 33 3.47 -3.63 -6.32
C PHE A 33 3.82 -4.34 -7.63
N ASP A 34 2.94 -4.30 -8.62
CA ASP A 34 3.11 -4.97 -9.91
C ASP A 34 4.45 -4.58 -10.60
N ASP A 35 4.81 -3.28 -10.59
CA ASP A 35 6.07 -2.82 -11.18
C ASP A 35 7.31 -3.40 -10.49
N PHE A 36 7.28 -3.54 -9.15
CA PHE A 36 8.37 -4.19 -8.43
C PHE A 36 8.45 -5.67 -8.78
N LEU A 37 7.31 -6.37 -8.79
CA LEU A 37 7.27 -7.81 -9.12
C LEU A 37 7.69 -8.10 -10.56
N SER A 38 7.40 -7.17 -11.47
CA SER A 38 7.80 -7.24 -12.87
C SER A 38 9.26 -6.83 -13.12
N SER A 39 9.96 -6.32 -12.09
CA SER A 39 11.36 -5.93 -12.17
C SER A 39 12.33 -7.09 -11.92
N PRO A 40 13.59 -7.02 -12.39
CA PRO A 40 14.62 -7.99 -12.03
C PRO A 40 14.81 -8.17 -10.52
N GLU A 41 14.62 -7.10 -9.73
CA GLU A 41 14.75 -7.10 -8.28
C GLU A 41 13.62 -7.88 -7.57
N GLY A 42 12.46 -7.99 -8.21
CA GLY A 42 11.29 -8.72 -7.71
C GLY A 42 11.13 -10.13 -8.28
N ALA A 43 12.01 -10.56 -9.19
CA ALA A 43 11.86 -11.83 -9.91
C ALA A 43 11.82 -13.09 -9.01
N ASP A 44 12.48 -13.05 -7.86
CA ASP A 44 12.49 -14.12 -6.85
C ASP A 44 11.56 -13.81 -5.65
N PHE A 45 10.74 -12.77 -5.77
CA PHE A 45 9.88 -12.30 -4.69
C PHE A 45 8.48 -12.91 -4.80
N SER A 46 7.92 -13.32 -3.67
CA SER A 46 6.53 -13.77 -3.58
C SER A 46 5.89 -13.23 -2.31
N PHE A 47 4.61 -12.88 -2.42
CA PHE A 47 3.82 -12.45 -1.28
C PHE A 47 3.26 -13.69 -0.55
N ASP A 48 4.01 -14.16 0.45
CA ASP A 48 3.52 -15.17 1.38
C ASP A 48 2.34 -14.61 2.20
N ASN A 49 1.20 -15.32 2.22
CA ASN A 49 -0.01 -14.86 2.90
C ASN A 49 0.21 -14.59 4.40
N GLY A 50 1.02 -15.41 5.08
CA GLY A 50 1.33 -15.23 6.50
C GLY A 50 2.21 -14.00 6.76
N LEU A 51 3.13 -13.68 5.85
CA LEU A 51 3.95 -12.48 5.90
C LEU A 51 3.13 -11.22 5.58
N VAL A 52 2.33 -11.26 4.51
CA VAL A 52 1.43 -10.15 4.13
C VAL A 52 0.47 -9.83 5.27
N CYS A 53 -0.13 -10.84 5.90
CA CYS A 53 -1.01 -10.65 7.05
C CYS A 53 -0.31 -9.92 8.21
N ARG A 54 0.95 -10.28 8.48
CA ARG A 54 1.75 -9.61 9.51
C ARG A 54 2.13 -8.18 9.13
N TRP A 55 2.31 -7.86 7.85
CA TRP A 55 2.52 -6.48 7.40
C TRP A 55 1.24 -5.64 7.51
N MET A 56 0.11 -6.19 7.08
CA MET A 56 -1.20 -5.52 7.11
C MET A 56 -1.77 -5.34 8.53
N SER A 57 -1.23 -6.07 9.51
CA SER A 57 -1.57 -5.93 10.94
C SER A 57 -0.50 -5.21 11.76
N GLY A 58 0.57 -4.71 11.12
CA GLY A 58 1.68 -4.03 11.80
C GLY A 58 2.57 -4.93 12.66
N GLN A 59 2.36 -6.25 12.62
CA GLN A 59 3.14 -7.23 13.39
C GLN A 59 4.54 -7.49 12.81
N ALA A 60 4.76 -7.15 11.53
CA ALA A 60 6.06 -7.22 10.88
C ALA A 60 6.34 -6.00 10.02
N LYS A 61 7.62 -5.65 9.86
CA LYS A 61 8.07 -4.62 8.93
C LYS A 61 8.02 -5.16 7.50
N VAL A 62 7.68 -4.27 6.56
CA VAL A 62 7.73 -4.53 5.11
C VAL A 62 9.13 -5.01 4.70
N SER A 63 9.19 -5.86 3.67
CA SER A 63 10.44 -6.38 3.13
C SER A 63 11.45 -5.26 2.82
N PRO A 64 12.72 -5.40 3.26
CA PRO A 64 13.78 -4.47 2.87
C PRO A 64 13.98 -4.37 1.36
N LYS A 65 13.73 -5.44 0.58
CA LYS A 65 13.80 -5.38 -0.90
C LYS A 65 12.79 -4.38 -1.47
N LEU A 66 11.54 -4.44 -1.00
CA LEU A 66 10.48 -3.50 -1.40
C LEU A 66 10.83 -2.06 -0.99
N ILE A 67 11.26 -1.88 0.26
CA ILE A 67 11.66 -0.55 0.77
C ILE A 67 12.81 0.04 -0.07
N ASN A 68 13.81 -0.78 -0.39
CA ASN A 68 14.95 -0.35 -1.20
C ASN A 68 14.53 0.00 -2.63
N TYR A 69 13.66 -0.79 -3.26
CA TYR A 69 13.16 -0.51 -4.60
C TYR A 69 12.45 0.85 -4.69
N TYR A 70 11.54 1.11 -3.75
CA TYR A 70 10.78 2.37 -3.69
C TYR A 70 11.51 3.52 -2.96
N SER A 71 12.80 3.36 -2.64
CA SER A 71 13.62 4.47 -2.15
C SER A 71 14.01 5.44 -3.28
N ALA A 72 14.03 4.96 -4.53
CA ALA A 72 14.31 5.77 -5.70
C ALA A 72 13.08 6.56 -6.17
N LYS A 73 13.27 7.84 -6.51
CA LYS A 73 12.18 8.73 -6.98
C LYS A 73 11.47 8.19 -8.22
N SER A 74 12.20 7.56 -9.15
CA SER A 74 11.61 6.93 -10.34
C SER A 74 10.62 5.83 -9.98
N SER A 75 10.97 4.97 -9.01
CA SER A 75 10.10 3.89 -8.56
C SER A 75 8.90 4.42 -7.77
N GLN A 76 9.08 5.51 -7.00
CA GLN A 76 7.96 6.18 -6.32
C GLN A 76 6.93 6.75 -7.29
N LEU A 77 7.39 7.33 -8.41
CA LEU A 77 6.49 7.82 -9.45
C LEU A 77 5.68 6.67 -10.06
N LYS A 78 6.32 5.54 -10.36
CA LYS A 78 5.59 4.36 -10.85
C LYS A 78 4.57 3.83 -9.85
N LEU A 79 4.91 3.79 -8.56
CA LEU A 79 3.94 3.43 -7.52
C LEU A 79 2.77 4.41 -7.48
N SER A 80 3.03 5.71 -7.63
CA SER A 80 1.99 6.73 -7.72
C SER A 80 1.08 6.48 -8.94
N ASP A 81 1.66 6.19 -10.10
CA ASP A 81 0.92 5.90 -11.33
C ASP A 81 0.04 4.64 -11.17
N THR A 82 0.57 3.59 -10.54
CA THR A 82 -0.20 2.38 -10.20
C THR A 82 -1.36 2.70 -9.25
N LEU A 83 -1.11 3.47 -8.20
CA LEU A 83 -2.17 3.87 -7.27
C LEU A 83 -3.27 4.67 -7.99
N GLU A 84 -2.90 5.63 -8.83
CA GLU A 84 -3.83 6.52 -9.53
C GLU A 84 -4.64 5.80 -10.61
N HIS A 85 -3.99 4.96 -11.42
CA HIS A 85 -4.61 4.37 -12.62
C HIS A 85 -5.14 2.96 -12.43
N MET A 86 -4.67 2.22 -11.41
CA MET A 86 -5.13 0.86 -11.14
C MET A 86 -5.94 0.79 -9.85
N ILE A 87 -5.43 1.33 -8.75
CA ILE A 87 -6.03 1.11 -7.43
C ILE A 87 -7.23 2.03 -7.17
N LEU A 88 -7.13 3.34 -7.43
CA LEU A 88 -8.24 4.27 -7.22
C LEU A 88 -9.51 3.90 -8.04
N PRO A 89 -9.42 3.49 -9.31
CA PRO A 89 -10.60 3.07 -10.07
C PRO A 89 -11.32 1.83 -9.51
N MET A 90 -10.62 0.98 -8.74
CA MET A 90 -11.23 -0.18 -8.10
C MET A 90 -12.07 0.18 -6.87
N MET A 91 -11.98 1.42 -6.38
CA MET A 91 -12.65 1.85 -5.16
C MET A 91 -14.11 2.26 -5.39
N PHE A 92 -14.94 2.11 -4.35
CA PHE A 92 -16.31 2.62 -4.39
C PHE A 92 -16.38 4.13 -4.11
N ASP A 93 -15.41 4.67 -3.36
CA ASP A 93 -15.29 6.08 -3.01
C ASP A 93 -13.80 6.48 -2.88
N PRO A 94 -13.12 6.77 -4.00
CA PRO A 94 -11.70 7.10 -4.00
C PRO A 94 -11.40 8.43 -3.29
N ASP A 95 -12.29 9.41 -3.37
CA ASP A 95 -12.10 10.71 -2.71
C ASP A 95 -12.08 10.56 -1.18
N LYS A 96 -12.99 9.74 -0.63
CA LYS A 96 -13.00 9.46 0.80
C LYS A 96 -11.78 8.65 1.24
N ALA A 97 -11.35 7.67 0.43
CA ALA A 97 -10.13 6.89 0.71
C ALA A 97 -8.89 7.80 0.82
N LEU A 98 -8.72 8.72 -0.13
CA LEU A 98 -7.63 9.71 -0.11
C LEU A 98 -7.73 10.67 1.08
N SER A 99 -8.94 11.12 1.42
CA SER A 99 -9.19 11.96 2.59
C SER A 99 -8.79 11.25 3.89
N ASP A 100 -9.11 9.97 4.04
CA ASP A 100 -8.74 9.18 5.23
C ASP A 100 -7.24 8.94 5.33
N VAL A 101 -6.56 8.69 4.21
CA VAL A 101 -5.08 8.63 4.17
C VAL A 101 -4.48 9.98 4.56
N TYR A 102 -5.03 11.08 4.05
CA TYR A 102 -4.56 12.43 4.39
C TYR A 102 -4.80 12.78 5.86
N LEU A 103 -5.95 12.39 6.44
CA LEU A 103 -6.25 12.56 7.85
C LEU A 103 -5.34 11.71 8.73
N LEU A 104 -5.01 10.49 8.33
CA LEU A 104 -4.01 9.67 9.04
C LEU A 104 -2.64 10.37 9.03
N TRP A 105 -2.23 10.91 7.89
CA TRP A 105 -0.99 11.67 7.76
C TRP A 105 -0.98 12.94 8.61
N ASN A 106 -2.02 13.78 8.51
CA ASN A 106 -2.10 15.09 9.17
C ASN A 106 -2.52 15.06 10.63
N GLY A 107 -3.36 14.10 11.02
CA GLY A 107 -3.70 13.83 12.42
C GLY A 107 -2.44 13.50 13.24
N THR A 108 -1.40 12.97 12.60
CA THR A 108 -0.09 12.76 13.23
C THR A 108 0.62 14.08 13.59
N TYR A 109 0.36 15.19 12.88
CA TYR A 109 0.98 16.50 13.11
C TYR A 109 0.20 17.40 14.08
N LEU A 110 -1.12 17.27 14.16
CA LEU A 110 -1.97 18.12 15.04
C LEU A 110 -1.88 17.77 16.53
N TYR A 111 -1.40 16.57 16.89
CA TYR A 111 -1.12 16.19 18.28
C TYR A 111 0.35 16.38 18.69
N GLN A 112 1.14 17.12 17.89
CA GLN A 112 2.55 17.43 18.18
C GLN A 112 2.80 18.93 18.43
N ALA A 113 1.76 19.76 18.54
CA ALA A 113 1.85 21.18 18.87
C ALA A 113 1.35 21.47 20.29
#